data_AF-A0A1G8RZQ5-F1
#
_entry.id   AF-A0A1G8RZQ5-F1
#
_cell.length_a   1.000
_cell.length_b   1.000
_cell.length_c   1.000
_cell.angle_alpha   90.00
_cell.angle_beta   90.00
_cell.angle_gamma   90.00
#
_symmetry.space_group_name_H-M   'P 1'
#
loop_
_entity.id
_entity.type
_entity.pdbx_description
1 polymer ?
#
loop_
_entity_poly.entity_id
_entity_poly.type
_entity_poly.pdbx_seq_one_letter_code
_entity_poly.pdbx_strand_id
1 'polypeptide(L)'
;MTKIRAVLFDLDGCLVDSEPLSMAALSAQMREIGIAEASPEYLRDRYLGTSLGHVREEIGRMLGRPCPADFTDEYFKKLYALY
;
A
#
# COMPACT_ATOMS: atom_id res chain seq x y z
N MET A 1 -11.65 38.18 11.77
CA MET A 1 -11.20 36.80 11.51
C MET A 1 -12.30 35.83 11.96
N THR A 2 -12.76 34.96 11.08
CA THR A 2 -13.74 33.91 11.41
C THR A 2 -13.04 32.76 12.15
N LYS A 3 -13.56 32.36 13.32
CA LYS A 3 -13.04 31.21 14.06
C LYS A 3 -13.36 29.89 13.33
N ILE A 4 -12.41 28.96 13.29
CA ILE A 4 -12.65 27.58 12.86
C ILE A 4 -13.71 26.96 13.77
N ARG A 5 -14.73 26.31 13.18
CA ARG A 5 -15.84 25.68 13.93
C ARG A 5 -15.78 24.15 13.97
N ALA A 6 -15.00 23.53 13.08
CA ALA A 6 -14.85 22.08 13.01
C ALA A 6 -13.52 21.70 12.34
N VAL A 7 -13.06 20.47 12.59
CA VAL A 7 -11.93 19.80 11.94
C VAL A 7 -12.40 18.40 11.53
N LEU A 8 -12.07 17.99 10.31
CA LEU A 8 -12.31 16.64 9.81
C LEU A 8 -10.97 15.92 9.79
N PHE A 9 -10.89 14.81 10.52
CA PHE A 9 -9.70 13.98 10.57
C PHE A 9 -9.85 12.81 9.62
N ASP A 10 -8.78 12.53 8.87
CA ASP A 10 -8.60 11.23 8.24
C ASP A 10 -8.29 10.17 9.31
N LEU A 11 -8.40 8.89 8.99
CA LEU A 11 -8.10 7.80 9.92
C LEU A 11 -6.66 7.31 9.74
N ASP A 12 -6.37 6.70 8.58
CA ASP A 12 -5.10 6.03 8.29
C ASP A 12 -3.95 7.04 8.16
N GLY A 13 -2.87 6.83 8.89
CA GLY A 13 -1.72 7.75 8.92
C GLY A 13 -1.99 9.09 9.62
N CYS A 14 -3.24 9.38 10.02
CA CYS A 14 -3.60 10.60 10.76
C CYS A 14 -3.93 10.32 12.22
N LEU A 15 -4.82 9.37 12.50
CA LEU A 15 -5.21 8.96 13.84
C LEU A 15 -4.63 7.59 14.24
N VAL A 16 -4.33 6.74 13.27
CA VAL A 16 -3.74 5.41 13.49
C VAL A 16 -2.52 5.20 12.61
N ASP A 17 -1.47 4.57 13.16
CA ASP A 17 -0.27 4.20 12.42
C ASP A 17 -0.48 2.86 11.68
N SER A 18 -1.38 2.88 10.67
CA SER A 18 -1.70 1.72 9.84
C SER A 18 -0.76 1.55 8.64
N GLU A 19 0.07 2.55 8.35
CA GLU A 19 1.01 2.55 7.23
C GLU A 19 2.03 1.40 7.27
N PRO A 20 2.64 1.03 8.43
CA PRO A 20 3.56 -0.10 8.50
C PRO A 20 2.89 -1.43 8.12
N LEU A 21 1.63 -1.63 8.53
CA LEU A 21 0.88 -2.86 8.23
C LEU A 21 0.57 -2.97 6.73
N SER A 22 0.14 -1.84 6.13
CA SER A 22 -0.05 -1.71 4.69
C SER A 22 1.22 -2.04 3.90
N MET A 23 2.37 -1.48 4.29
CA MET A 23 3.64 -1.75 3.62
C MET A 23 4.13 -3.19 3.81
N ALA A 24 3.90 -3.80 4.98
CA ALA A 24 4.22 -5.20 5.23
C ALA A 24 3.37 -6.14 4.35
N ALA A 25 2.06 -5.90 4.26
CA ALA A 25 1.17 -6.68 3.41
C ALA A 25 1.51 -6.53 1.92
N LEU A 26 1.83 -5.31 1.47
CA LEU A 26 2.25 -5.05 0.10
C LEU A 26 3.57 -5.74 -0.23
N SER A 27 4.54 -5.67 0.69
CA SER A 27 5.83 -6.36 0.57
C SER A 27 5.66 -7.86 0.41
N ALA A 28 4.84 -8.48 1.27
CA ALA A 28 4.56 -9.92 1.20
C ALA A 28 3.96 -10.30 -0.16
N GLN A 29 2.96 -9.56 -0.63
CA GLN A 29 2.32 -9.86 -1.92
C GLN A 29 3.26 -9.63 -3.12
N MET A 30 4.06 -8.56 -3.12
CA MET A 30 5.02 -8.29 -4.19
C MET A 30 6.10 -9.38 -4.28
N ARG A 31 6.57 -9.87 -3.13
CA ARG A 31 7.54 -10.98 -3.08
C ARG A 31 6.95 -12.27 -3.62
N GLU A 32 5.68 -12.58 -3.29
CA GLU A 32 4.98 -13.78 -3.74
C GLU A 32 4.84 -13.85 -5.27
N ILE A 33 4.65 -12.71 -5.93
CA ILE A 33 4.52 -12.63 -7.40
C ILE A 33 5.86 -12.52 -8.14
N GLY A 34 6.99 -12.56 -7.42
CA GLY A 34 8.35 -12.61 -7.99
C GLY A 34 9.17 -11.33 -7.86
N ILE A 35 8.75 -10.33 -7.07
CA ILE A 35 9.52 -9.11 -6.82
C ILE A 35 10.25 -9.23 -5.46
N ALA A 36 11.36 -9.97 -5.46
CA ALA A 36 12.10 -10.31 -4.25
C ALA A 36 12.65 -9.09 -3.48
N GLU A 37 13.01 -8.03 -4.21
CA GLU A 37 13.65 -6.82 -3.68
C GLU A 37 12.68 -5.91 -2.90
N ALA A 38 11.38 -6.21 -2.88
CA ALA A 38 10.35 -5.37 -2.30
C ALA A 38 10.37 -5.45 -0.75
N SER A 39 11.27 -4.71 -0.08
CA SER A 39 11.23 -4.56 1.39
C SER A 39 10.18 -3.53 1.82
N PRO A 40 9.58 -3.66 3.02
CA PRO A 40 8.60 -2.68 3.51
C PRO A 40 9.14 -1.25 3.52
N GLU A 41 10.42 -1.05 3.83
CA GLU A 41 11.07 0.27 3.86
C GLU A 41 11.19 0.85 2.46
N TYR A 42 11.66 0.05 1.49
CA TYR A 42 11.74 0.45 0.09
C TYR A 42 10.35 0.80 -0.46
N LEU A 43 9.34 0.01 -0.11
CA LEU A 43 7.97 0.25 -0.55
C LEU A 43 7.37 1.49 0.11
N ARG A 44 7.67 1.75 1.39
CA ARG A 44 7.25 2.97 2.08
C ARG A 44 7.77 4.20 1.34
N ASP A 45 9.08 4.26 1.08
CA ASP A 45 9.69 5.43 0.43
C ASP A 45 9.14 5.68 -0.99
N ARG A 46 8.69 4.61 -1.66
CA ARG A 46 8.26 4.67 -3.06
C ARG A 46 6.75 4.81 -3.25
N TYR A 47 5.95 4.22 -2.38
CA TYR A 47 4.52 4.03 -2.61
C TYR A 47 3.62 4.55 -1.49
N LEU A 48 4.18 5.04 -0.38
CA LEU A 48 3.35 5.62 0.67
C LEU A 48 2.54 6.82 0.13
N GLY A 49 1.23 6.81 0.38
CA GLY A 49 0.31 7.82 -0.14
C GLY A 49 0.02 7.74 -1.65
N THR A 50 0.54 6.74 -2.35
CA THR A 50 0.24 6.53 -3.78
C THR A 50 -1.00 5.64 -3.97
N SER A 51 -1.63 5.73 -5.14
CA SER A 51 -2.79 4.89 -5.44
C SER A 51 -2.39 3.45 -5.76
N LEU A 52 -3.21 2.48 -5.36
CA LEU A 52 -3.04 1.07 -5.73
C LEU A 52 -3.00 0.86 -7.26
N GLY A 53 -3.67 1.72 -8.04
CA GLY A 53 -3.58 1.70 -9.50
C GLY A 53 -2.16 1.96 -9.99
N HIS A 54 -1.49 2.99 -9.44
CA HIS A 54 -0.11 3.30 -9.76
C HIS A 54 0.84 2.15 -9.38
N VAL A 55 0.65 1.57 -8.19
CA VAL A 55 1.44 0.41 -7.73
C VAL A 55 1.28 -0.79 -8.69
N ARG A 56 0.06 -1.08 -9.15
CA ARG A 56 -0.19 -2.18 -10.11
C ARG A 56 0.50 -1.95 -11.46
N GLU A 57 0.52 -0.72 -11.94
CA GLU A 57 1.25 -0.38 -13.17
C GLU A 57 2.77 -0.59 -12.99
N GLU A 58 3.34 -0.17 -11.86
CA GLU A 58 4.76 -0.39 -11.56
C GLU A 58 5.09 -1.88 -11.46
N ILE A 59 4.26 -2.66 -10.77
CA ILE A 59 4.40 -4.13 -10.72
C ILE A 59 4.42 -4.72 -12.12
N GLY A 60 3.51 -4.28 -13.00
CA GLY A 60 3.46 -4.78 -14.37
C GLY A 60 4.74 -4.47 -15.15
N ARG A 61 5.29 -3.27 -14.96
CA ARG A 61 6.60 -2.88 -15.53
C ARG A 61 7.74 -3.74 -14.97
N MET A 62 7.77 -3.97 -13.66
CA MET A 62 8.81 -4.77 -12.99
C MET A 62 8.80 -6.23 -13.42
N LEU A 63 7.62 -6.81 -13.63
CA LEU A 63 7.47 -8.21 -14.05
C LEU A 63 7.62 -8.41 -15.57
N GLY A 64 7.61 -7.34 -16.37
CA GLY A 64 7.56 -7.42 -17.83
C GLY A 64 6.27 -8.02 -18.38
N ARG A 65 5.20 -8.08 -17.57
CA ARG A 65 3.88 -8.62 -17.91
C ARG A 65 2.80 -7.92 -17.09
N PRO A 66 1.52 -7.97 -17.47
CA PRO A 66 0.45 -7.36 -16.67
C PRO A 66 0.48 -7.86 -15.21
N CYS A 67 0.23 -6.95 -14.27
CA CYS A 67 0.07 -7.28 -12.86
C CYS A 67 -1.08 -8.31 -12.70
N PRO A 68 -0.89 -9.37 -11.88
CA PRO A 68 -1.94 -10.37 -11.64
C PRO A 68 -3.28 -9.73 -11.25
N ALA A 69 -4.37 -10.27 -11.80
CA ALA A 69 -5.70 -9.68 -11.62
C ALA A 69 -6.17 -9.71 -10.16
N ASP A 70 -5.73 -10.71 -9.41
CA ASP A 70 -6.02 -10.99 -8.00
C ASP A 70 -5.07 -10.28 -7.03
N PHE A 71 -4.06 -9.55 -7.53
CA PHE A 71 -3.04 -8.92 -6.69
C PHE A 71 -3.63 -8.04 -5.57
N THR A 72 -4.59 -7.20 -5.91
CA THR A 72 -5.23 -6.27 -4.97
C THR A 72 -6.03 -7.03 -3.91
N ASP A 73 -6.73 -8.08 -4.30
CA ASP A 73 -7.54 -8.87 -3.38
C ASP A 73 -6.66 -9.63 -2.39
N GLU A 74 -5.56 -10.23 -2.87
CA GLU A 74 -4.59 -10.91 -2.02
C GLU A 74 -3.83 -9.96 -1.11
N TYR A 75 -3.51 -8.76 -1.59
CA TYR A 75 -2.97 -7.69 -0.76
C TYR A 75 -3.92 -7.32 0.38
N PHE A 76 -5.21 -7.08 0.09
CA PHE A 76 -6.18 -6.72 1.13
C PHE A 76 -6.43 -7.86 2.12
N LYS A 77 -6.47 -9.11 1.67
CA LYS A 77 -6.55 -10.27 2.59
C LYS A 77 -5.40 -10.27 3.58
N LYS A 78 -4.17 -10.04 3.11
CA LYS A 78 -2.97 -9.97 3.96
C LYS A 78 -3.03 -8.78 4.92
N LEU A 79 -3.45 -7.61 4.43
CA LEU A 79 -3.62 -6.42 5.26
C LEU A 79 -4.66 -6.63 6.37
N TYR A 80 -5.83 -7.17 6.03
CA TYR A 80 -6.90 -7.41 6.99
C TYR A 80 -6.59 -8.49 8.03
N ALA A 81 -5.66 -9.41 7.72
CA ALA A 81 -5.16 -10.37 8.70
C ALA A 81 -4.19 -9.74 9.73
N LEU A 82 -3.70 -8.52 9.48
CA LEU A 82 -2.79 -7.80 10.37
C LEU A 82 -3.49 -6.79 11.31
N TYR A 83 -4.75 -6.44 11.01
CA TYR A 83 -5.61 -5.64 11.90
C TYR A 83 -6.21 -6.52 13.01
#